data_AF-A0A026WZN8-F1
#
_entry.id   AF-A0A026WZN8-F1
#
_cell.length_a   1.000
_cell.length_b   1.000
_cell.length_c   1.000
_cell.angle_alpha   90.00
_cell.angle_beta   90.00
_cell.angle_gamma   90.00
#
_symmetry.space_group_name_H-M   'P 1'
#
loop_
_entity.id
_entity.type
_entity.pdbx_description
1 polymer ?
#
loop_
_entity_poly.entity_id
_entity_poly.type
_entity_poly.pdbx_seq_one_letter_code
_entity_poly.pdbx_strand_id
1 'polypeptide(L)'
;VYNVVFLLEHPPAAVEPGVVEVTRVLESLEAHLPETCNDVRRLWYEPTDVRLAAKIFEAGARWKNVLHFVSPNLNELKAIGEYLDISVGGTESLATARGISERLVEHEHVPVVIATLGSQGVVVTRKASQSEPFYDESGRLVAGSSIASRLYPVADHAKSSEILSVSGCGDCLAAGIICGIHRNLDESGCVSLALKTAALSLSSLDAVPQTLAELSSDNQL
;
A
#
# COMPACT_ATOMS: atom_id res chain seq x y z
N VAL A 1 14.96 3.86 11.42
CA VAL A 1 14.22 3.41 10.22
C VAL A 1 13.05 2.60 10.73
N TYR A 2 11.85 3.03 10.39
CA TYR A 2 10.62 2.57 11.02
C TYR A 2 9.70 2.07 9.92
N ASN A 3 9.30 0.80 9.98
CA ASN A 3 8.21 0.28 9.17
C ASN A 3 6.99 1.19 9.39
N VAL A 4 6.19 1.49 8.36
CA VAL A 4 4.98 2.30 8.49
C VAL A 4 3.75 1.41 8.45
N VAL A 5 2.82 1.69 9.37
CA VAL A 5 1.58 0.94 9.52
C VAL A 5 0.44 1.94 9.48
N PHE A 6 -0.41 1.85 8.46
CA PHE A 6 -1.64 2.65 8.39
C PHE A 6 -2.83 1.78 8.82
N LEU A 7 -3.72 2.38 9.62
CA LEU A 7 -5.01 1.78 9.99
C LEU A 7 -6.08 2.36 9.07
N LEU A 8 -6.80 1.48 8.37
CA LEU A 8 -7.93 1.88 7.53
C LEU A 8 -9.22 1.73 8.34
N GLU A 9 -9.60 2.80 9.02
CA GLU A 9 -10.87 2.91 9.74
C GLU A 9 -12.00 3.41 8.82
N HIS A 10 -13.23 3.01 9.12
CA HIS A 10 -14.42 3.68 8.58
C HIS A 10 -14.69 4.93 9.41
N PRO A 11 -15.18 6.03 8.81
CA PRO A 11 -15.34 7.29 9.53
C PRO A 11 -16.55 7.25 10.48
N PRO A 12 -16.36 7.71 11.72
CA PRO A 12 -17.32 8.57 12.38
C PRO A 12 -16.76 10.01 12.54
N ALA A 13 -17.60 10.93 12.98
CA ALA A 13 -17.33 12.36 12.89
C ALA A 13 -16.24 12.87 13.87
N ALA A 14 -15.27 13.58 13.29
CA ALA A 14 -14.35 14.58 13.89
C ALA A 14 -13.35 14.12 14.98
N VAL A 15 -12.07 14.48 14.80
CA VAL A 15 -11.16 15.15 15.78
C VAL A 15 -9.79 15.46 15.12
N GLU A 16 -9.06 16.43 15.66
CA GLU A 16 -7.82 17.06 15.14
C GLU A 16 -6.49 16.29 15.44
N PRO A 17 -5.33 16.70 14.83
CA PRO A 17 -4.26 15.76 14.45
C PRO A 17 -3.02 15.69 15.38
N GLY A 18 -2.24 14.61 15.26
CA GLY A 18 -0.90 14.44 15.86
C GLY A 18 -0.14 13.21 15.33
N VAL A 19 1.17 13.34 15.09
CA VAL A 19 1.99 12.49 14.17
C VAL A 19 3.42 12.34 14.74
N VAL A 20 4.16 11.22 14.66
CA VAL A 20 3.91 9.79 14.31
C VAL A 20 5.06 8.96 14.92
N GLU A 21 4.85 7.69 15.32
CA GLU A 21 5.88 6.61 15.22
C GLU A 21 5.31 5.21 15.54
N VAL A 22 5.74 4.19 14.79
CA VAL A 22 4.93 2.99 14.51
C VAL A 22 5.01 1.87 15.56
N THR A 23 6.08 1.81 16.35
CA THR A 23 6.25 0.71 17.35
C THR A 23 5.31 0.85 18.55
N ARG A 24 4.83 2.07 18.84
CA ARG A 24 3.98 2.35 20.02
C ARG A 24 2.49 2.13 19.76
N VAL A 25 2.10 2.00 18.49
CA VAL A 25 0.69 1.93 18.05
C VAL A 25 0.04 0.62 18.49
N LEU A 26 0.71 -0.53 18.34
CA LEU A 26 0.16 -1.83 18.75
C LEU A 26 -0.03 -1.92 20.28
N GLU A 27 1.00 -1.61 21.07
CA GLU A 27 0.95 -1.73 22.53
C GLU A 27 0.00 -0.70 23.18
N SER A 28 -0.09 0.52 22.64
CA SER A 28 -1.01 1.54 23.15
C SER A 28 -2.47 1.29 22.74
N LEU A 29 -2.70 0.61 21.61
CA LEU A 29 -4.04 0.19 21.20
C LEU A 29 -4.54 -0.97 22.06
N GLU A 30 -3.75 -2.01 22.33
CA GLU A 30 -4.20 -3.13 23.18
C GLU A 30 -4.69 -2.68 24.58
N ALA A 31 -4.23 -1.53 25.09
CA ALA A 31 -4.58 -1.00 26.41
C ALA A 31 -5.84 -0.09 26.49
N HIS A 32 -6.42 0.37 25.38
CA HIS A 32 -7.48 1.42 25.39
C HIS A 32 -8.75 1.08 24.60
N LEU A 33 -9.00 -0.20 24.34
CA LEU A 33 -10.13 -0.63 23.51
C LEU A 33 -11.30 -1.10 24.37
N PRO A 34 -12.53 -0.61 24.15
CA PRO A 34 -13.70 -1.20 24.77
C PRO A 34 -13.89 -2.63 24.24
N GLU A 35 -14.23 -3.57 25.12
CA GLU A 35 -14.39 -5.01 24.82
C GLU A 35 -15.53 -5.35 23.82
N THR A 36 -16.17 -4.35 23.21
CA THR A 36 -17.34 -4.49 22.35
C THR A 36 -17.16 -3.73 21.03
N CYS A 37 -16.20 -4.16 20.21
CA CYS A 37 -16.16 -3.81 18.79
C CYS A 37 -15.68 -5.02 17.98
N ASN A 38 -16.59 -5.64 17.24
CA ASN A 38 -16.29 -6.74 16.32
C ASN A 38 -15.82 -6.25 14.94
N ASP A 39 -15.54 -4.96 14.76
CA ASP A 39 -15.01 -4.43 13.51
C ASP A 39 -13.52 -4.73 13.38
N VAL A 40 -13.21 -5.54 12.37
CA VAL A 40 -11.83 -5.91 12.01
C VAL A 40 -11.05 -4.65 11.65
N ARG A 41 -9.99 -4.34 12.42
CA ARG A 41 -9.02 -3.30 12.04
C ARG A 41 -8.23 -3.77 10.82
N ARG A 42 -8.26 -2.96 9.78
CA ARG A 42 -7.68 -3.24 8.47
C ARG A 42 -6.31 -2.59 8.42
N LEU A 43 -5.28 -3.41 8.27
CA LEU A 43 -3.88 -3.02 8.38
C LEU A 43 -3.26 -2.88 6.98
N TRP A 44 -2.59 -1.76 6.77
CA TRP A 44 -1.66 -1.56 5.66
C TRP A 44 -0.24 -1.58 6.20
N TYR A 45 0.66 -2.33 5.57
CA TYR A 45 2.05 -2.47 5.98
C TYR A 45 3.01 -2.00 4.87
N GLU A 46 3.73 -0.93 5.18
CA GLU A 46 4.79 -0.34 4.37
C GLU A 46 6.16 -0.76 4.97
N PRO A 47 6.95 -1.62 4.29
CA PRO A 47 8.18 -2.18 4.82
C PRO A 47 9.28 -1.17 5.19
N THR A 48 9.49 -0.13 4.37
CA THR A 48 10.54 0.91 4.48
C THR A 48 12.03 0.48 4.49
N ASP A 49 12.34 -0.76 4.86
CA ASP A 49 13.71 -1.30 4.90
C ASP A 49 13.70 -2.79 4.54
N VAL A 50 14.52 -3.19 3.58
CA VAL A 50 14.69 -4.59 3.13
C VAL A 50 14.93 -5.55 4.31
N ARG A 51 15.69 -5.13 5.32
CA ARG A 51 16.03 -5.96 6.50
C ARG A 51 14.88 -6.12 7.49
N LEU A 52 13.89 -5.23 7.43
CA LEU A 52 12.71 -5.24 8.28
C LEU A 52 11.46 -5.68 7.51
N ALA A 53 11.57 -5.93 6.19
CA ALA A 53 10.43 -6.19 5.33
C ALA A 53 9.63 -7.42 5.76
N ALA A 54 10.32 -8.50 6.14
CA ALA A 54 9.69 -9.71 6.62
C ALA A 54 9.09 -9.61 8.06
N LYS A 55 9.35 -8.53 8.80
CA LYS A 55 9.14 -8.48 10.25
C LYS A 55 7.69 -8.66 10.70
N ILE A 56 6.70 -8.26 9.88
CA ILE A 56 5.29 -8.52 10.19
C ILE A 56 4.96 -10.02 10.18
N PHE A 57 5.63 -10.79 9.33
CA PHE A 57 5.39 -12.23 9.17
C PHE A 57 5.96 -13.05 10.35
N GLU A 58 6.97 -12.51 11.05
CA GLU A 58 7.51 -13.07 12.30
C GLU A 58 6.47 -13.11 13.45
N ALA A 59 5.39 -12.32 13.38
CA ALA A 59 4.36 -12.23 14.42
C ALA A 59 3.41 -13.46 14.51
N GLY A 60 3.79 -14.59 13.90
CA GLY A 60 2.97 -15.80 13.82
C GLY A 60 1.67 -15.56 13.04
N ALA A 61 0.65 -16.40 13.23
CA ALA A 61 -0.60 -16.29 12.45
C ALA A 61 -1.45 -15.02 12.70
N ARG A 62 -1.07 -14.13 13.64
CA ARG A 62 -1.89 -12.97 14.05
C ARG A 62 -2.11 -11.97 12.91
N TRP A 63 -1.11 -11.73 12.08
CA TRP A 63 -1.21 -10.77 10.98
C TRP A 63 -2.22 -11.21 9.91
N LYS A 64 -2.47 -12.53 9.73
CA LYS A 64 -3.38 -13.08 8.70
C LYS A 64 -4.83 -12.61 8.83
N ASN A 65 -5.25 -12.14 10.01
CA ASN A 65 -6.61 -11.68 10.29
C ASN A 65 -6.78 -10.15 10.18
N VAL A 66 -5.68 -9.39 10.03
CA VAL A 66 -5.71 -7.91 10.04
C VAL A 66 -5.01 -7.30 8.82
N LEU A 67 -4.00 -7.98 8.25
CA LEU A 67 -3.20 -7.48 7.13
C LEU A 67 -3.97 -7.56 5.83
N HIS A 68 -4.36 -6.40 5.31
CA HIS A 68 -5.09 -6.24 4.05
C HIS A 68 -4.18 -5.81 2.90
N PHE A 69 -3.15 -5.01 3.17
CA PHE A 69 -2.26 -4.44 2.17
C PHE A 69 -0.81 -4.55 2.59
N VAL A 70 0.06 -4.89 1.64
CA VAL A 70 1.51 -4.64 1.72
C VAL A 70 1.95 -3.83 0.50
N SER A 71 2.85 -2.86 0.69
CA SER A 71 3.34 -1.98 -0.39
C SER A 71 4.87 -1.99 -0.60
N PRO A 72 5.54 -3.17 -0.63
CA PRO A 72 6.99 -3.25 -0.74
C PRO A 72 7.54 -2.66 -2.04
N ASN A 73 8.77 -2.14 -2.03
CA ASN A 73 9.57 -2.07 -3.25
C ASN A 73 10.09 -3.46 -3.66
N LEU A 74 10.63 -3.59 -4.89
CA LEU A 74 11.12 -4.87 -5.41
C LEU A 74 12.12 -5.61 -4.49
N ASN A 75 12.97 -4.89 -3.75
CA ASN A 75 13.98 -5.51 -2.89
C ASN A 75 13.36 -6.00 -1.56
N GLU A 76 12.43 -5.23 -0.99
CA GLU A 76 11.62 -5.66 0.16
C GLU A 76 10.73 -6.84 -0.20
N LEU A 77 10.11 -6.83 -1.39
CA LEU A 77 9.29 -7.94 -1.88
C LEU A 77 10.12 -9.22 -2.03
N LYS A 78 11.36 -9.11 -2.51
CA LYS A 78 12.30 -10.25 -2.54
C LYS A 78 12.63 -10.76 -1.15
N ALA A 79 12.95 -9.89 -0.19
CA ALA A 79 13.23 -10.29 1.19
C ALA A 79 12.01 -10.94 1.88
N ILE A 80 10.79 -10.47 1.59
CA ILE A 80 9.54 -11.11 2.03
C ILE A 80 9.39 -12.50 1.37
N GLY A 81 9.65 -12.60 0.06
CA GLY A 81 9.60 -13.87 -0.67
C GLY A 81 10.61 -14.90 -0.15
N GLU A 82 11.85 -14.48 0.09
CA GLU A 82 12.92 -15.31 0.66
C GLU A 82 12.57 -15.79 2.07
N TYR A 83 12.01 -14.93 2.92
CA TYR A 83 11.56 -15.31 4.27
C TYR A 83 10.43 -16.34 4.27
N LEU A 84 9.54 -16.29 3.27
CA LEU A 84 8.36 -17.15 3.13
C LEU A 84 8.61 -18.37 2.20
N ASP A 85 9.86 -18.66 1.83
CA ASP A 85 10.25 -19.74 0.89
C ASP A 85 9.53 -19.67 -0.48
N ILE A 86 9.22 -18.44 -0.93
CA ILE A 86 8.57 -18.16 -2.22
C ILE A 86 9.66 -18.08 -3.31
N SER A 87 9.97 -19.23 -3.90
CA SER A 87 10.81 -19.30 -5.09
C SER A 87 10.03 -18.93 -6.36
N VAL A 88 10.61 -18.07 -7.19
CA VAL A 88 10.06 -17.66 -8.50
C VAL A 88 11.11 -17.80 -9.60
N GLY A 89 10.69 -18.28 -10.77
CA GLY A 89 11.54 -18.36 -11.94
C GLY A 89 11.66 -17.01 -12.66
N GLY A 90 12.88 -16.60 -12.97
CA GLY A 90 13.17 -15.41 -13.79
C GLY A 90 14.01 -14.35 -13.08
N THR A 91 14.78 -13.60 -13.87
CA THR A 91 15.66 -12.50 -13.39
C THR A 91 15.08 -11.11 -13.67
N GLU A 92 14.04 -11.01 -14.52
CA GLU A 92 13.41 -9.75 -14.87
C GLU A 92 12.57 -9.20 -13.71
N SER A 93 12.77 -7.93 -13.38
CA SER A 93 12.14 -7.26 -12.23
C SER A 93 10.61 -7.39 -12.20
N LEU A 94 9.95 -7.17 -13.34
CA LEU A 94 8.50 -7.31 -13.46
C LEU A 94 8.02 -8.76 -13.27
N ALA A 95 8.71 -9.74 -13.86
CA ALA A 95 8.36 -11.15 -13.73
C ALA A 95 8.53 -11.63 -12.29
N THR A 96 9.66 -11.28 -11.64
CA THR A 96 9.90 -11.54 -10.22
C THR A 96 8.81 -10.91 -9.34
N ALA A 97 8.48 -9.64 -9.58
CA ALA A 97 7.47 -8.93 -8.79
C ALA A 97 6.08 -9.58 -8.88
N ARG A 98 5.63 -9.92 -10.10
CA ARG A 98 4.37 -10.65 -10.31
C ARG A 98 4.38 -11.99 -9.59
N GLY A 99 5.41 -12.81 -9.82
CA GLY A 99 5.50 -14.14 -9.22
C GLY A 99 5.42 -14.14 -7.70
N ILE A 100 6.18 -13.26 -7.01
CA ILE A 100 6.15 -13.21 -5.55
C ILE A 100 4.80 -12.67 -5.05
N SER A 101 4.27 -11.63 -5.69
CA SER A 101 2.98 -11.03 -5.32
C SER A 101 1.81 -12.01 -5.49
N GLU A 102 1.79 -12.80 -6.57
CA GLU A 102 0.76 -13.81 -6.82
C GLU A 102 0.80 -14.90 -5.75
N ARG A 103 2.00 -15.37 -5.40
CA ARG A 103 2.19 -16.40 -4.36
C ARG A 103 1.82 -15.90 -2.96
N LEU A 104 2.10 -14.63 -2.64
CA LEU A 104 1.62 -13.98 -1.41
C LEU A 104 0.09 -13.95 -1.32
N VAL A 105 -0.59 -13.53 -2.41
CA VAL A 105 -2.07 -13.48 -2.48
C VAL A 105 -2.70 -14.87 -2.54
N GLU A 106 -1.99 -15.87 -3.07
CA GLU A 106 -2.44 -17.26 -3.16
C GLU A 106 -2.33 -18.01 -1.83
N HIS A 107 -1.14 -18.05 -1.23
CA HIS A 107 -0.81 -18.95 -0.10
C HIS A 107 -0.83 -18.27 1.27
N GLU A 108 -0.59 -16.96 1.33
CA GLU A 108 -0.27 -16.27 2.57
C GLU A 108 -1.32 -15.24 3.02
N HIS A 109 -2.56 -15.34 2.54
CA HIS A 109 -3.70 -14.53 2.96
C HIS A 109 -3.57 -13.00 2.84
N VAL A 110 -2.41 -12.43 2.45
CA VAL A 110 -2.25 -11.00 2.14
C VAL A 110 -3.12 -10.67 0.92
N PRO A 111 -4.28 -10.00 1.08
CA PRO A 111 -5.27 -9.92 0.01
C PRO A 111 -4.86 -9.02 -1.15
N VAL A 112 -4.06 -7.99 -0.86
CA VAL A 112 -3.57 -7.01 -1.83
C VAL A 112 -2.07 -6.76 -1.64
N VAL A 113 -1.31 -6.91 -2.72
CA VAL A 113 0.12 -6.54 -2.81
C VAL A 113 0.27 -5.41 -3.81
N ILE A 114 0.98 -4.34 -3.42
CA ILE A 114 1.19 -3.12 -4.21
C ILE A 114 2.70 -2.90 -4.33
N ALA A 115 3.32 -3.65 -5.24
CA ALA A 115 4.77 -3.68 -5.38
C ALA A 115 5.31 -2.51 -6.22
N THR A 116 6.20 -1.70 -5.66
CA THR A 116 6.79 -0.56 -6.38
C THR A 116 8.05 -0.97 -7.15
N LEU A 117 8.13 -0.56 -8.43
CA LEU A 117 9.19 -0.92 -9.38
C LEU A 117 9.99 0.30 -9.88
N GLY A 118 9.97 1.40 -9.11
CA GLY A 118 10.61 2.66 -9.47
C GLY A 118 10.03 3.25 -10.76
N SER A 119 10.90 3.58 -11.73
CA SER A 119 10.50 4.18 -13.02
C SER A 119 9.61 3.29 -13.90
N GLN A 120 9.50 1.98 -13.61
CA GLN A 120 8.55 1.08 -14.27
C GLN A 120 7.11 1.25 -13.76
N GLY A 121 6.91 1.87 -12.59
CA GLY A 121 5.59 2.07 -11.97
C GLY A 121 5.30 1.07 -10.86
N VAL A 122 4.04 0.64 -10.75
CA VAL A 122 3.52 -0.15 -9.63
C VAL A 122 2.82 -1.40 -10.14
N VAL A 123 3.06 -2.54 -9.50
CA VAL A 123 2.30 -3.78 -9.73
C VAL A 123 1.29 -3.96 -8.61
N VAL A 124 -0.01 -3.97 -8.95
CA VAL A 124 -1.08 -4.33 -8.01
C VAL A 124 -1.50 -5.77 -8.28
N THR A 125 -1.52 -6.58 -7.21
CA THR A 125 -1.93 -7.99 -7.26
C THR A 125 -3.03 -8.24 -6.24
N ARG A 126 -4.19 -8.72 -6.69
CA ARG A 126 -5.32 -9.16 -5.86
C ARG A 126 -6.28 -10.08 -6.61
N LYS A 127 -7.33 -10.58 -5.92
CA LYS A 127 -8.41 -11.45 -6.43
C LYS A 127 -9.65 -10.68 -6.92
N ALA A 128 -9.45 -9.59 -7.66
CA ALA A 128 -10.52 -8.75 -8.23
C ALA A 128 -10.05 -7.98 -9.49
N SER A 129 -10.99 -7.38 -10.24
CA SER A 129 -10.75 -6.55 -11.42
C SER A 129 -10.19 -5.16 -11.07
N GLN A 130 -9.49 -4.52 -12.01
CA GLN A 130 -9.07 -3.11 -11.88
C GLN A 130 -10.23 -2.10 -11.87
N SER A 131 -11.38 -2.50 -12.41
CA SER A 131 -12.60 -1.70 -12.49
C SER A 131 -13.50 -1.85 -11.25
N GLU A 132 -13.02 -2.56 -10.23
CA GLU A 132 -13.70 -2.70 -8.95
C GLU A 132 -12.95 -1.88 -7.88
N PRO A 133 -13.64 -1.27 -6.90
CA PRO A 133 -12.97 -0.67 -5.76
C PRO A 133 -12.22 -1.72 -4.93
N PHE A 134 -11.33 -1.27 -4.03
CA PHE A 134 -10.69 -2.18 -3.08
C PHE A 134 -11.67 -2.70 -2.03
N TYR A 135 -12.66 -1.90 -1.64
CA TYR A 135 -13.66 -2.21 -0.63
C TYR A 135 -15.08 -2.03 -1.17
N ASP A 136 -16.03 -2.87 -0.72
CA ASP A 136 -17.45 -2.69 -0.96
C ASP A 136 -18.07 -1.64 -0.02
N GLU A 137 -19.33 -1.27 -0.25
CA GLU A 137 -20.08 -0.31 0.58
C GLU A 137 -20.25 -0.76 2.05
N SER A 138 -20.08 -2.07 2.33
CA SER A 138 -20.05 -2.62 3.70
C SER A 138 -18.65 -2.69 4.30
N GLY A 139 -17.64 -2.14 3.61
CA GLY A 139 -16.26 -2.08 4.08
C GLY A 139 -15.49 -3.39 3.99
N ARG A 140 -15.97 -4.39 3.25
CA ARG A 140 -15.26 -5.66 3.06
C ARG A 140 -14.40 -5.57 1.80
N LEU A 141 -13.23 -6.21 1.80
CA LEU A 141 -12.38 -6.23 0.61
C LEU A 141 -13.13 -6.89 -0.55
N VAL A 142 -13.12 -6.24 -1.72
CA VAL A 142 -13.67 -6.83 -2.94
C VAL A 142 -12.71 -7.91 -3.42
N ALA A 143 -13.18 -9.15 -3.34
CA ALA A 143 -12.51 -10.34 -3.82
C ALA A 143 -13.55 -11.34 -4.35
N GLY A 144 -13.23 -12.00 -5.46
CA GLY A 144 -14.14 -12.96 -6.12
C GLY A 144 -13.68 -13.44 -7.50
N SER A 145 -12.67 -12.80 -8.10
CA SER A 145 -12.07 -13.25 -9.37
C SER A 145 -10.84 -14.14 -9.14
N SER A 146 -10.27 -14.63 -10.25
CA SER A 146 -8.89 -15.13 -10.27
C SER A 146 -7.91 -14.05 -9.77
N ILE A 147 -6.76 -14.49 -9.25
CA ILE A 147 -5.61 -13.61 -8.97
C ILE A 147 -5.17 -12.96 -10.29
N ALA A 148 -4.82 -11.68 -10.25
CA ALA A 148 -4.24 -10.97 -11.38
C ALA A 148 -3.25 -9.89 -10.92
N SER A 149 -2.09 -9.82 -11.60
CA SER A 149 -1.03 -8.83 -11.33
C SER A 149 -0.90 -7.80 -12.46
N ARG A 150 -1.43 -6.61 -12.20
CA ARG A 150 -1.52 -5.51 -13.18
C ARG A 150 -0.39 -4.51 -12.98
N LEU A 151 0.30 -4.16 -14.06
CA LEU A 151 1.31 -3.12 -14.06
C LEU A 151 0.65 -1.78 -14.43
N TYR A 152 0.77 -0.81 -13.54
CA TYR A 152 0.42 0.58 -13.76
C TYR A 152 1.71 1.37 -14.01
N PRO A 153 2.05 1.69 -15.26
CA PRO A 153 3.30 2.37 -15.58
C PRO A 153 3.28 3.82 -15.12
N VAL A 154 4.46 4.37 -14.78
CA VAL A 154 4.63 5.82 -14.63
C VAL A 154 4.28 6.49 -15.97
N ALA A 155 3.46 7.54 -15.94
CA ALA A 155 3.10 8.31 -17.12
C ALA A 155 4.33 9.04 -17.70
N ASP A 156 4.42 9.14 -19.04
CA ASP A 156 5.66 9.60 -19.69
C ASP A 156 6.08 11.03 -19.30
N HIS A 157 5.13 11.92 -19.03
CA HIS A 157 5.43 13.28 -18.56
C HIS A 157 6.10 13.29 -17.17
N ALA A 158 5.79 12.32 -16.30
CA ALA A 158 6.41 12.15 -14.99
C ALA A 158 7.75 11.39 -15.05
N LYS A 159 8.15 10.87 -16.22
CA LYS A 159 9.51 10.38 -16.48
C LYS A 159 10.46 11.50 -16.91
N SER A 160 9.92 12.60 -17.46
CA SER A 160 10.67 13.77 -17.92
C SER A 160 10.78 14.90 -16.88
N SER A 161 10.03 14.84 -15.78
CA SER A 161 10.16 15.79 -14.66
C SER A 161 11.48 15.60 -13.93
N GLU A 162 12.07 16.70 -13.45
CA GLU A 162 13.26 16.67 -12.61
C GLU A 162 12.94 16.00 -11.27
N ILE A 163 13.73 15.00 -10.89
CA ILE A 163 13.62 14.33 -9.58
C ILE A 163 14.52 15.09 -8.61
N LEU A 164 13.90 15.82 -7.68
CA LEU A 164 14.59 16.58 -6.62
C LEU A 164 14.89 15.70 -5.40
N SER A 165 13.99 14.77 -5.08
CA SER A 165 14.12 13.83 -3.95
C SER A 165 13.46 12.50 -4.27
N VAL A 166 13.84 11.45 -3.55
CA VAL A 166 13.13 10.15 -3.51
C VAL A 166 12.61 9.80 -2.12
N SER A 167 12.81 10.70 -1.14
CA SER A 167 12.32 10.51 0.23
C SER A 167 10.81 10.76 0.26
N GLY A 168 10.03 9.87 0.89
CA GLY A 168 8.57 10.00 1.01
C GLY A 168 7.75 9.63 -0.22
N CYS A 169 8.35 9.24 -1.35
CA CYS A 169 7.58 8.92 -2.57
C CYS A 169 6.73 7.65 -2.41
N GLY A 170 7.21 6.67 -1.62
CA GLY A 170 6.45 5.48 -1.22
C GLY A 170 5.29 5.82 -0.27
N ASP A 171 5.54 6.64 0.75
CA ASP A 171 4.50 7.13 1.66
C ASP A 171 3.41 7.92 0.91
N CYS A 172 3.81 8.78 -0.04
CA CYS A 172 2.89 9.53 -0.88
C CYS A 172 2.10 8.63 -1.84
N LEU A 173 2.69 7.54 -2.35
CA LEU A 173 1.98 6.52 -3.12
C LEU A 173 0.91 5.84 -2.25
N ALA A 174 1.30 5.32 -1.07
CA ALA A 174 0.38 4.67 -0.14
C ALA A 174 -0.77 5.61 0.27
N ALA A 175 -0.45 6.84 0.68
CA ALA A 175 -1.43 7.86 1.01
C ALA A 175 -2.38 8.19 -0.17
N GLY A 176 -1.89 8.21 -1.40
CA GLY A 176 -2.70 8.42 -2.59
C GLY A 176 -3.70 7.28 -2.85
N ILE A 177 -3.30 6.02 -2.62
CA ILE A 177 -4.22 4.86 -2.71
C ILE A 177 -5.26 4.91 -1.58
N ILE A 178 -4.84 5.22 -0.36
CA ILE A 178 -5.73 5.36 0.80
C ILE A 178 -6.76 6.49 0.57
N CYS A 179 -6.32 7.63 0.03
CA CYS A 179 -7.20 8.73 -0.37
C CYS A 179 -8.19 8.30 -1.47
N GLY A 180 -7.73 7.54 -2.47
CA GLY A 180 -8.59 6.98 -3.52
C GLY A 180 -9.66 6.03 -2.96
N ILE A 181 -9.30 5.19 -1.98
CA ILE A 181 -10.22 4.31 -1.25
C ILE A 181 -11.28 5.12 -0.51
N HIS A 182 -10.89 6.16 0.24
CA HIS A 182 -11.85 7.03 0.92
C HIS A 182 -12.74 7.85 -0.03
N ARG A 183 -12.28 8.10 -1.27
CA ARG A 183 -13.09 8.70 -2.36
C ARG A 183 -13.95 7.67 -3.12
N ASN A 184 -13.97 6.41 -2.69
CA ASN A 184 -14.68 5.29 -3.33
C ASN A 184 -14.35 5.11 -4.83
N LEU A 185 -13.08 5.34 -5.20
CA LEU A 185 -12.60 5.10 -6.56
C LEU A 185 -12.39 3.61 -6.82
N ASP A 186 -12.45 3.19 -8.08
CA ASP A 186 -11.95 1.87 -8.47
C ASP A 186 -10.41 1.77 -8.28
N GLU A 187 -9.86 0.56 -8.36
CA GLU A 187 -8.40 0.35 -8.24
C GLU A 187 -7.62 1.22 -9.23
N SER A 188 -8.08 1.36 -10.47
CA SER A 188 -7.38 2.17 -11.48
C SER A 188 -7.37 3.67 -11.11
N GLY A 189 -8.46 4.20 -10.56
CA GLY A 189 -8.55 5.56 -10.03
C GLY A 189 -7.67 5.76 -8.80
N CYS A 190 -7.66 4.80 -7.86
CA CYS A 190 -6.78 4.81 -6.70
C CYS A 190 -5.30 4.85 -7.09
N VAL A 191 -4.88 3.99 -8.01
CA VAL A 191 -3.47 3.93 -8.47
C VAL A 191 -3.11 5.15 -9.33
N SER A 192 -4.04 5.68 -10.13
CA SER A 192 -3.84 6.93 -10.87
C SER A 192 -3.59 8.12 -9.92
N LEU A 193 -4.38 8.25 -8.85
CA LEU A 193 -4.16 9.25 -7.81
C LEU A 193 -2.80 9.06 -7.12
N ALA A 194 -2.46 7.81 -6.77
CA ALA A 194 -1.19 7.47 -6.13
C ALA A 194 0.05 7.78 -6.98
N LEU A 195 0.00 7.50 -8.28
CA LEU A 195 1.11 7.83 -9.19
C LEU A 195 1.27 9.35 -9.33
N LYS A 196 0.18 10.13 -9.28
CA LYS A 196 0.24 11.61 -9.24
C LYS A 196 0.84 12.12 -7.93
N THR A 197 0.42 11.61 -6.77
CA THR A 197 0.95 12.04 -5.47
C THR A 197 2.43 11.68 -5.30
N ALA A 198 2.84 10.48 -5.76
CA ALA A 198 4.24 10.07 -5.80
C ALA A 198 5.08 10.95 -6.75
N ALA A 199 4.56 11.32 -7.94
CA ALA A 199 5.27 12.20 -8.87
C ALA A 199 5.48 13.62 -8.31
N LEU A 200 4.52 14.17 -7.58
CA LEU A 200 4.67 15.45 -6.88
C LEU A 200 5.73 15.38 -5.76
N SER A 201 5.78 14.28 -5.00
CA SER A 201 6.82 14.02 -4.00
C SER A 201 8.22 13.94 -4.63
N LEU A 202 8.35 13.27 -5.78
CA LEU A 202 9.62 13.18 -6.52
C LEU A 202 10.11 14.56 -7.02
N SER A 203 9.19 15.46 -7.38
CA SER A 203 9.49 16.82 -7.86
C SER A 203 9.57 17.85 -6.72
N SER A 204 9.85 17.42 -5.50
CA SER A 204 9.89 18.24 -4.29
C SER A 204 11.15 17.93 -3.45
N LEU A 205 11.58 18.89 -2.63
CA LEU A 205 12.57 18.64 -1.58
C LEU A 205 11.91 18.13 -0.29
N ASP A 206 10.64 18.51 -0.05
CA ASP A 206 9.83 18.00 1.05
C ASP A 206 9.28 16.62 0.70
N ALA A 207 9.41 15.67 1.64
CA ALA A 207 8.92 14.29 1.49
C ALA A 207 7.40 14.21 1.23
N VAL A 208 6.64 15.14 1.82
CA VAL A 208 5.20 15.33 1.63
C VAL A 208 4.97 16.78 1.17
N PRO A 209 4.83 17.05 -0.15
CA PRO A 209 4.69 18.40 -0.68
C PRO A 209 3.39 19.09 -0.26
N GLN A 210 3.43 20.41 -0.03
CA GLN A 210 2.22 21.21 0.24
C GLN A 210 1.21 21.19 -0.94
N THR A 211 1.70 21.04 -2.18
CA THR A 211 0.87 20.91 -3.39
C THR A 211 -0.02 19.67 -3.42
N LEU A 212 0.21 18.67 -2.53
CA LEU A 212 -0.73 17.56 -2.35
C LEU A 212 -2.10 18.02 -1.83
N ALA A 213 -2.18 19.15 -1.12
CA ALA A 213 -3.45 19.72 -0.67
C ALA A 213 -4.33 20.17 -1.84
N GLU A 214 -3.72 20.58 -2.96
CA GLU A 214 -4.43 21.06 -4.16
C GLU A 214 -5.13 19.87 -4.87
N LEU A 215 -4.50 18.69 -4.93
CA LEU A 215 -5.12 17.45 -5.42
C LEU A 215 -6.32 16.98 -4.59
N SER A 216 -6.45 17.42 -3.33
CA SER A 216 -7.64 17.15 -2.51
C SER A 216 -8.82 18.08 -2.83
N SER A 217 -8.53 19.23 -3.44
CA SER A 217 -9.51 20.27 -3.76
C SER A 217 -10.14 20.07 -5.14
N ASP A 218 -9.39 19.51 -6.09
CA ASP A 218 -9.89 19.27 -7.44
C ASP A 218 -10.80 18.03 -7.52
N ASN A 219 -12.08 18.33 -7.70
CA ASN A 219 -13.13 17.36 -8.01
C ASN A 219 -13.18 17.00 -9.51
N GLN A 220 -12.03 17.11 -10.21
CA GLN A 220 -11.86 16.77 -11.62
C GLN A 220 -10.95 15.54 -11.78
N LEU A 221 -11.60 14.37 -11.69
CA LEU A 221 -11.14 13.10 -12.24
C LEU A 221 -12.19 12.61 -13.25
#